data_AF-A0A6J7DM83-F1
#
_entry.id   AF-A0A6J7DM83-F1
#
_cell.length_a   1.000
_cell.length_b   1.000
_cell.length_c   1.000
_cell.angle_alpha   90.00
_cell.angle_beta   90.00
_cell.angle_gamma   90.00
#
_symmetry.space_group_name_H-M   'P 1'
#
loop_
_entity.id
_entity.type
_entity.pdbx_description
1 polymer ?
#
loop_
_entity_poly.entity_id
_entity_poly.type
_entity_poly.pdbx_seq_one_letter_code
_entity_poly.pdbx_strand_id
1 'polypeptide(L)'
;MAATLADLAEACGPERACCVARELTKMHEEVKRLSLGDAAAWMADTEPRGEYVIVVGPGGEAEVVIDDATLLSAVSAEMASGASLRDASASVAEMHAVPKRRVYELALASQRK
;
A
#
# COMPACT_ATOMS: atom_id res chain seq x y z
N MET A 1 2.23 -17.31 18.14
CA MET A 1 1.69 -17.22 16.78
C MET A 1 0.43 -16.36 16.72
N ALA A 2 -0.64 -16.70 17.46
CA ALA A 2 -1.88 -15.90 17.45
C ALA A 2 -1.64 -14.40 17.77
N ALA A 3 -0.83 -14.09 18.80
CA ALA A 3 -0.45 -12.72 19.12
C ALA A 3 0.25 -12.00 17.96
N THR A 4 1.22 -12.65 17.30
CA THR A 4 1.92 -12.09 16.14
C THR A 4 0.98 -11.78 14.98
N LEU A 5 0.01 -12.65 14.70
CA LEU A 5 -0.98 -12.40 13.64
C LEU A 5 -1.93 -11.26 14.02
N ALA A 6 -2.28 -11.11 15.30
CA ALA A 6 -3.05 -9.98 15.79
C ALA A 6 -2.28 -8.66 15.63
N ASP A 7 -1.01 -8.62 16.03
CA ASP A 7 -0.15 -7.44 15.88
C ASP A 7 0.01 -7.05 14.40
N LEU A 8 0.16 -8.05 13.51
CA LEU A 8 0.23 -7.80 12.07
C LEU A 8 -1.10 -7.28 11.52
N ALA A 9 -2.24 -7.81 11.96
CA ALA A 9 -3.56 -7.35 11.54
C ALA A 9 -3.80 -5.89 11.98
N GLU A 10 -3.38 -5.52 13.20
CA GLU A 10 -3.45 -4.14 13.69
C GLU A 10 -2.55 -3.20 12.87
N ALA A 11 -1.30 -3.60 12.61
CA ALA A 11 -0.33 -2.75 11.92
C ALA A 11 -0.54 -2.64 10.40
N CYS A 12 -0.96 -3.72 9.73
CA CYS A 12 -1.08 -3.79 8.28
C CYS A 12 -2.52 -3.69 7.75
N GLY A 13 -3.50 -3.73 8.65
CA GLY A 13 -4.92 -3.82 8.35
C GLY A 13 -5.42 -5.27 8.31
N PRO A 14 -6.59 -5.58 8.90
CA PRO A 14 -7.10 -6.95 9.02
C PRO A 14 -7.42 -7.58 7.67
N GLU A 15 -7.86 -6.77 6.69
CA GLU A 15 -8.20 -7.21 5.32
C GLU A 15 -6.96 -7.54 4.46
N ARG A 16 -5.74 -7.29 4.97
CA ARG A 16 -4.53 -7.55 4.20
C ARG A 16 -4.40 -9.04 3.91
N ALA A 17 -4.28 -9.39 2.62
CA ALA A 17 -4.01 -10.75 2.21
C ALA A 17 -2.69 -11.26 2.82
N CYS A 18 -2.68 -12.50 3.30
CA CYS A 18 -1.50 -13.17 3.81
C CYS A 18 -1.50 -14.66 3.47
N CYS A 19 -0.36 -15.30 3.68
CA CYS A 19 -0.20 -16.74 3.62
C CYS A 19 0.51 -17.21 4.90
N VAL A 20 -0.08 -18.16 5.61
CA VAL A 20 0.55 -18.83 6.76
C VAL A 20 0.89 -20.25 6.34
N ALA A 21 2.18 -20.56 6.29
CA ALA A 21 2.71 -21.89 5.99
C ALA A 21 3.35 -22.47 7.24
N ARG A 22 3.02 -23.72 7.55
CA ARG A 22 3.63 -24.45 8.67
C ARG A 22 4.67 -25.43 8.13
N GLU A 23 5.90 -25.36 8.64
CA GLU A 23 6.98 -26.23 8.19
C GLU A 23 7.32 -27.25 9.27
N LEU A 24 6.91 -28.51 9.07
CA LEU A 24 7.35 -29.64 9.87
C LEU A 24 7.47 -30.88 8.98
N THR A 25 8.69 -31.12 8.51
CA THR A 25 9.21 -32.39 7.96
C THR A 25 8.28 -33.19 7.02
N LYS A 26 8.50 -33.02 5.72
CA LYS A 26 8.29 -33.95 4.58
C LYS A 26 6.94 -34.66 4.36
N MET A 27 5.88 -34.51 5.17
CA MET A 27 4.62 -35.22 4.89
C MET A 27 3.31 -34.47 5.16
N HIS A 28 3.32 -33.34 5.87
CA HIS A 28 2.11 -32.56 6.17
C HIS A 28 2.35 -31.06 6.00
N GLU A 29 2.49 -30.61 4.75
CA GLU A 29 2.53 -29.19 4.42
C GLU A 29 1.11 -28.61 4.51
N GLU A 30 0.92 -27.63 5.41
CA GLU A 30 -0.32 -26.87 5.49
C GLU A 30 -0.02 -25.42 5.15
N VAL A 31 -0.60 -24.96 4.03
CA VAL A 31 -0.51 -23.58 3.55
C VAL A 31 -1.91 -23.00 3.49
N LYS A 32 -2.17 -21.97 4.28
CA LYS A 32 -3.44 -21.24 4.26
C LYS A 32 -3.25 -19.84 3.72
N ARG A 33 -4.08 -19.46 2.76
CA ARG A 33 -4.17 -18.11 2.20
C ARG A 33 -5.49 -17.49 2.63
N LEU A 34 -5.41 -16.36 3.31
CA LEU A 34 -6.53 -15.69 3.97
C LEU A 34 -6.12 -14.27 4.36
N SER A 35 -7.05 -13.45 4.85
CA SER A 35 -6.72 -12.14 5.41
C SER A 35 -5.93 -12.26 6.73
N LEU A 36 -5.20 -11.23 7.14
CA LEU A 36 -4.54 -11.21 8.45
C LEU A 36 -5.53 -11.36 9.61
N GLY A 37 -6.73 -10.78 9.48
CA GLY A 37 -7.82 -10.93 10.45
C GLY A 37 -8.29 -12.37 10.57
N ASP A 38 -8.55 -13.02 9.44
CA ASP A 38 -8.96 -14.42 9.42
C ASP A 38 -7.84 -15.35 9.93
N ALA A 39 -6.58 -15.03 9.62
CA ALA A 39 -5.43 -15.79 10.11
C ALA A 39 -5.30 -15.70 11.64
N ALA A 40 -5.49 -14.51 12.21
CA ALA A 40 -5.48 -14.31 13.65
C ALA A 40 -6.62 -15.10 14.34
N ALA A 41 -7.83 -15.04 13.78
CA ALA A 41 -8.98 -15.80 14.27
C ALA A 41 -8.73 -17.32 14.19
N TRP A 42 -8.25 -17.82 13.05
CA TRP A 42 -7.95 -19.23 12.86
C TRP A 42 -6.89 -19.75 13.85
N MET A 43 -5.86 -18.95 14.13
CA MET A 43 -4.80 -19.34 15.05
C MET A 43 -5.22 -19.25 16.53
N ALA A 44 -6.29 -18.53 16.87
CA ALA A 44 -6.82 -18.50 18.23
C ALA A 44 -7.34 -19.88 18.67
N ASP A 45 -7.90 -20.65 17.73
CA ASP A 45 -8.45 -21.98 17.98
C ASP A 45 -7.45 -23.12 17.70
N THR A 46 -6.24 -22.80 17.25
CA THR A 46 -5.22 -23.79 16.83
C THR A 46 -3.98 -23.69 17.71
N GLU A 47 -3.60 -24.77 18.40
CA GLU A 47 -2.34 -24.81 19.15
C GLU A 47 -1.14 -24.79 18.18
N PRO A 48 -0.30 -23.73 18.17
CA PRO A 48 0.77 -23.62 17.19
C PRO A 48 1.91 -24.57 17.56
N ARG A 49 2.21 -25.53 16.67
CA ARG A 49 3.34 -26.47 16.82
C ARG A 49 4.33 -26.34 15.69
N GLY A 50 5.60 -26.20 16.00
CA GLY A 50 6.69 -26.08 15.03
C GLY A 50 6.90 -24.67 14.51
N GLU A 51 7.69 -24.56 13.45
CA GLU A 51 8.02 -23.30 12.80
C GLU A 51 6.97 -22.94 11.74
N TYR A 52 6.79 -21.64 11.55
CA TYR A 52 5.81 -21.09 10.64
C TYR A 52 6.45 -19.95 9.85
N VAL A 53 6.05 -19.86 8.59
CA VAL A 53 6.37 -18.76 7.69
C VAL A 53 5.09 -17.98 7.43
N ILE A 54 5.14 -16.67 7.65
CA ILE A 54 4.06 -15.75 7.29
C ILE A 54 4.54 -14.90 6.11
N VAL A 55 3.82 -14.96 5.00
CA VAL A 55 4.01 -14.04 3.87
C VAL A 55 2.88 -13.04 3.90
N VAL A 56 3.20 -11.76 4.08
CA VAL A 56 2.22 -10.67 4.11
C VAL A 56 2.13 -10.04 2.71
N GLY A 57 0.93 -9.88 2.20
CA GLY A 57 0.66 -9.24 0.91
C GLY A 57 1.08 -7.77 0.88
N PRO A 58 1.21 -7.19 -0.32
CA PRO A 58 1.66 -5.81 -0.48
C PRO A 58 0.75 -4.83 0.27
N GLY A 59 1.32 -3.69 0.67
CA GLY A 59 0.55 -2.51 1.08
C GLY A 59 -0.56 -2.22 0.08
N GLY A 60 -1.73 -1.79 0.56
CA GLY A 60 -2.57 -0.96 -0.30
C GLY A 60 -1.71 0.23 -0.76
N GLU A 61 -1.92 0.72 -1.98
CA GLU A 61 -1.34 2.00 -2.40
C GLU A 61 -1.74 3.01 -1.33
N ALA A 62 -0.77 3.46 -0.52
CA ALA A 62 -1.02 4.55 0.38
C ALA A 62 -1.43 5.70 -0.55
N GLU A 63 -2.67 6.20 -0.40
CA GLU A 63 -2.98 7.49 -0.99
C GLU A 63 -1.96 8.45 -0.41
N VAL A 64 -0.99 8.85 -1.23
CA VAL A 64 -0.08 9.92 -0.83
C VAL A 64 -0.96 11.15 -0.77
N VAL A 65 -1.43 11.48 0.43
CA VAL A 65 -2.23 12.66 0.70
C VAL A 65 -1.29 13.86 0.66
N ILE A 66 -0.85 14.22 -0.55
CA ILE A 66 -0.29 15.53 -0.82
C ILE A 66 -1.46 16.46 -1.10
N ASP A 67 -1.47 17.59 -0.41
CA ASP A 67 -2.48 18.62 -0.62
C ASP A 67 -2.34 19.24 -2.02
N ASP A 68 -3.47 19.74 -2.54
CA ASP A 68 -3.52 20.26 -3.90
C ASP A 68 -2.65 21.53 -4.08
N ALA A 69 -2.41 22.30 -3.02
CA ALA A 69 -1.58 23.50 -3.09
C ALA A 69 -0.10 23.16 -3.29
N THR A 70 0.38 22.11 -2.63
CA THR A 70 1.73 21.58 -2.81
C THR A 70 1.92 21.05 -4.24
N LEU A 71 0.96 20.30 -4.77
CA LEU A 71 0.99 19.82 -6.16
C LEU A 71 1.02 20.99 -7.16
N LEU A 72 0.17 22.00 -6.97
CA LEU A 72 0.13 23.19 -7.82
C LEU A 72 1.42 24.01 -7.77
N SER A 73 2.01 24.16 -6.58
CA SER A 73 3.30 24.85 -6.42
C SER A 73 4.41 24.12 -7.15
N ALA A 74 4.47 22.80 -7.05
CA ALA A 74 5.46 21.98 -7.76
C ALA A 74 5.29 22.08 -9.28
N VAL A 75 4.05 21.99 -9.78
CA VAL A 75 3.76 22.16 -11.23
C VAL A 75 4.19 23.55 -11.70
N SER A 76 3.90 24.59 -10.92
CA SER A 76 4.26 25.97 -11.27
C SER A 76 5.77 26.17 -11.34
N ALA A 77 6.53 25.55 -10.43
CA ALA A 77 7.99 25.61 -10.43
C ALA A 77 8.60 24.92 -11.66
N GLU A 78 8.07 23.75 -12.05
CA GLU A 78 8.49 23.06 -13.28
C GLU A 78 8.12 23.84 -14.54
N MET A 79 6.94 24.48 -14.57
CA MET A 79 6.58 25.34 -15.69
C MET A 79 7.50 26.58 -15.79
N ALA A 80 7.92 27.13 -14.64
CA ALA A 80 8.87 28.25 -14.61
C ALA A 80 10.27 27.85 -15.09
N SER A 81 10.65 26.57 -15.03
CA SER A 81 11.88 26.04 -15.61
C SER A 81 11.79 25.78 -17.13
N GLY A 82 10.61 25.99 -17.72
CA GLY A 82 10.35 25.85 -19.16
C GLY A 82 9.60 24.58 -19.55
N ALA A 83 9.19 23.74 -18.61
CA ALA A 83 8.39 22.55 -18.90
C ALA A 83 6.98 22.91 -19.39
N SER A 84 6.42 22.11 -20.30
CA SER A 84 5.01 22.23 -20.66
C SER A 84 4.12 21.82 -19.48
N LEU A 85 2.87 22.32 -19.42
CA LEU A 85 1.89 21.91 -18.40
C LEU A 85 1.75 20.37 -18.31
N ARG A 86 1.82 19.71 -19.48
CA ARG A 86 1.70 18.25 -19.60
C ARG A 86 2.91 17.54 -18.99
N ASP A 87 4.10 18.05 -19.23
CA ASP A 87 5.36 17.45 -18.76
C ASP A 87 5.58 17.75 -17.28
N ALA A 88 5.31 18.98 -16.84
CA ALA A 88 5.29 19.36 -15.42
C ALA A 88 4.31 18.50 -14.62
N SER A 89 3.09 18.30 -15.11
CA SER A 89 2.11 17.43 -14.45
C SER A 89 2.53 15.97 -14.42
N ALA A 90 3.30 15.49 -15.41
CA ALA A 90 3.82 14.13 -15.42
C ALA A 90 4.94 13.95 -14.40
N SER A 91 5.92 14.87 -14.39
CA SER A 91 7.06 14.87 -13.47
C SER A 91 6.59 14.94 -12.01
N VAL A 92 5.69 15.87 -11.69
CA VAL A 92 5.14 16.05 -10.33
C VAL A 92 4.33 14.83 -9.90
N ALA A 93 3.57 14.21 -10.81
CA ALA A 93 2.82 13.00 -10.53
C ALA A 93 3.72 11.81 -10.17
N GLU A 94 4.80 11.61 -10.93
CA GLU A 94 5.80 10.58 -10.65
C GLU A 94 6.53 10.85 -9.33
N MET A 95 6.98 12.09 -9.10
CA MET A 95 7.72 12.49 -7.91
C MET A 95 6.93 12.25 -6.62
N HIS A 96 5.61 12.47 -6.65
CA HIS A 96 4.75 12.35 -5.49
C HIS A 96 3.91 11.07 -5.47
N ALA A 97 4.14 10.15 -6.42
CA ALA A 97 3.37 8.93 -6.58
C ALA A 97 1.84 9.16 -6.57
N VAL A 98 1.39 10.23 -7.24
CA VAL A 98 -0.04 10.56 -7.39
C VAL A 98 -0.48 10.38 -8.85
N PRO A 99 -1.76 10.10 -9.13
CA PRO A 99 -2.22 9.94 -10.51
C PRO A 99 -2.00 11.21 -11.35
N LYS A 100 -1.34 11.08 -12.51
CA LYS A 100 -1.11 12.18 -13.45
C LYS A 100 -2.38 12.96 -13.81
N ARG A 101 -3.50 12.27 -13.96
CA ARG A 101 -4.80 12.89 -14.28
C ARG A 101 -5.21 13.90 -13.21
N ARG A 102 -5.01 13.56 -11.92
CA ARG A 102 -5.32 14.44 -10.78
C ARG A 102 -4.50 15.73 -10.86
N VAL A 103 -3.18 15.61 -11.02
CA VAL A 103 -2.27 16.76 -11.08
C VAL A 103 -2.61 17.66 -12.27
N TYR A 104 -2.85 17.07 -13.45
CA TYR A 104 -3.18 17.83 -14.65
C TYR A 104 -4.52 18.57 -14.54
N GLU A 105 -5.55 17.93 -13.99
CA GLU A 105 -6.86 18.57 -13.79
C GLU A 105 -6.80 19.73 -12.80
N LEU A 106 -6.06 19.57 -11.70
CA LEU A 106 -5.82 20.65 -10.73
C LEU A 106 -5.13 21.83 -11.40
N ALA A 107 -4.05 21.58 -12.14
CA ALA A 107 -3.26 22.63 -12.79
C ALA A 107 -4.01 23.30 -13.95
N LEU A 108 -4.84 22.56 -14.69
CA LEU A 108 -5.70 23.14 -15.73
C LEU A 108 -6.80 24.02 -15.13
N ALA A 109 -7.37 23.62 -13.99
CA ALA A 109 -8.39 24.40 -13.29
C ALA A 109 -7.82 25.71 -12.71
N SER A 110 -6.56 25.72 -12.24
CA SER A 110 -5.92 26.93 -11.70
C SER A 110 -5.62 27.99 -12.77
N GLN A 111 -5.36 27.59 -14.02
CA GLN A 111 -5.12 28.53 -15.14
C GLN A 111 -6.40 29.20 -15.69
N ARG A 112 -7.58 28.70 -15.31
CA ARG A 112 -8.88 29.22 -15.79
C ARG A 112 -9.49 30.28 -14.86
N LYS A 113 -8.84 30.57 -13.73
CA LYS A 113 -9.19 31.67 -12.82
C LYS A 113 -8.38 32.91 -13.16
#